data_AF-A0A3M1HG36-F1
#
_entry.id   AF-A0A3M1HG36-F1
#
_cell.length_a   1.000
_cell.length_b   1.000
_cell.length_c   1.000
_cell.angle_alpha   90.00
_cell.angle_beta   90.00
_cell.angle_gamma   90.00
#
_symmetry.space_group_name_H-M   'P 1'
#
loop_
_entity.id
_entity.type
_entity.pdbx_description
1 polymer ?
#
loop_
_entity_poly.entity_id
_entity_poly.type
_entity_poly.pdbx_seq_one_letter_code
_entity_poly.pdbx_strand_id
1 'polypeptide(L)'
;MGSANWLNLAIVAVVAIAAGKFAADNKADVPLSIFGLVLDIPLYSVVFLTFLAGVVAGVLAMNISRKKHKREIARLREENARLREEVHNLRTLPLRDEP
;
A
#
# COMPACT_ATOMS: atom_id res chain seq x y z
N MET A 1 -11.57 -19.63 10.92
CA MET A 1 -10.79 -18.44 11.37
C MET A 1 -9.38 -18.91 11.62
N GLY A 2 -8.50 -18.75 10.62
CA GLY A 2 -7.23 -19.47 10.52
C GLY A 2 -6.13 -18.94 11.43
N SER A 3 -5.15 -19.80 11.70
CA SER A 3 -3.91 -19.55 12.46
C SER A 3 -3.20 -18.23 12.15
N ALA A 4 -3.34 -17.70 10.92
CA ALA A 4 -2.78 -16.42 10.50
C ALA A 4 -3.30 -15.20 11.30
N ASN A 5 -4.56 -15.22 11.76
CA ASN A 5 -5.10 -14.10 12.55
C ASN A 5 -4.48 -14.03 13.95
N TRP A 6 -4.18 -15.18 14.56
CA TRP A 6 -3.54 -15.25 15.87
C TRP A 6 -2.08 -14.81 15.82
N LEU A 7 -1.36 -15.16 14.75
CA LEU A 7 0.00 -14.66 14.54
C LEU A 7 0.04 -13.14 14.37
N ASN A 8 -0.86 -12.58 13.55
CA ASN A 8 -0.96 -11.12 13.38
C ASN A 8 -1.31 -10.43 14.71
N LEU A 9 -2.23 -11.00 15.48
CA LEU A 9 -2.58 -10.47 16.80
C LEU A 9 -1.39 -10.50 17.76
N ALA A 10 -0.63 -11.60 17.79
CA ALA A 10 0.57 -11.73 18.61
C ALA A 10 1.64 -10.70 18.20
N ILE A 11 1.87 -10.50 16.90
CA ILE A 11 2.81 -9.50 16.40
C ILE A 11 2.36 -8.09 16.83
N VAL A 12 1.08 -7.75 16.65
CA VAL A 12 0.53 -6.45 17.06
C VAL A 12 0.69 -6.25 18.58
N ALA A 13 0.41 -7.28 19.37
CA ALA A 13 0.58 -7.22 20.83
C ALA A 13 2.04 -6.99 21.23
N VAL A 14 2.99 -7.72 20.63
CA VAL A 14 4.43 -7.56 20.90
C VAL A 14 4.90 -6.15 20.54
N VAL A 15 4.50 -5.64 19.37
CA VAL A 15 4.85 -4.28 18.93
C VAL A 15 4.24 -3.23 19.87
N ALA A 16 2.98 -3.40 20.28
CA ALA A 16 2.31 -2.47 21.19
C ALA A 16 2.98 -2.45 22.57
N ILE A 17 3.34 -3.61 23.12
CA ILE A 17 4.06 -3.71 24.40
C ILE A 17 5.43 -3.05 24.29
N ALA A 18 6.18 -3.32 23.22
CA ALA A 18 7.49 -2.72 22.99
C ALA A 18 7.39 -1.19 22.87
N ALA A 19 6.41 -0.68 22.11
CA ALA A 19 6.17 0.76 21.97
C ALA A 19 5.77 1.41 23.31
N GLY A 20 4.89 0.75 24.08
CA GLY A 20 4.48 1.23 25.40
C GLY A 20 5.65 1.29 26.40
N LYS A 21 6.47 0.23 26.43
CA LYS A 21 7.70 0.19 27.23
C LYS A 21 8.69 1.27 26.82
N PHE A 22 8.93 1.41 25.52
CA PHE A 22 9.79 2.46 24.99
C PHE A 22 9.33 3.85 25.45
N ALA A 23 8.03 4.16 25.33
CA ALA A 23 7.47 5.44 25.77
C ALA A 23 7.56 5.65 27.29
N ALA A 24 7.38 4.59 28.09
CA ALA A 24 7.47 4.66 29.54
C ALA A 24 8.90 4.98 30.02
N ASP A 25 9.90 4.36 29.38
CA ASP A 25 11.30 4.43 29.80
C ASP A 25 12.05 5.62 29.15
N ASN A 26 11.56 6.15 28.01
CA ASN A 26 12.21 7.22 27.24
C ASN A 26 11.42 8.54 27.27
N LYS A 27 11.26 9.09 28.48
CA LYS A 27 10.60 10.39 28.70
C LYS A 27 11.54 11.59 28.60
N ALA A 28 12.79 11.38 28.21
CA ALA A 28 13.74 12.47 28.02
C ALA A 28 13.27 13.40 26.91
N ASP A 29 13.30 14.70 27.18
CA ASP A 29 13.01 15.72 26.18
C ASP A 29 14.22 15.90 25.26
N VAL A 30 13.94 16.09 23.97
CA VAL A 30 14.93 16.32 22.93
C VAL A 30 14.56 17.61 22.18
N PRO A 31 15.53 18.50 21.95
CA PRO A 31 15.27 19.72 21.20
C PRO A 31 15.04 19.36 19.73
N LEU A 32 13.84 19.64 19.24
CA LEU A 32 13.48 19.49 17.84
C LEU A 32 13.42 20.85 17.17
N SER A 33 14.30 21.10 16.22
CA SER A 33 14.29 22.31 15.40
C SER A 33 13.56 22.06 14.08
N ILE A 34 12.43 22.75 13.87
CA ILE A 34 11.64 22.69 12.64
C ILE A 34 11.43 24.12 12.13
N PHE A 35 11.89 24.42 10.92
CA PHE A 35 11.75 25.73 10.28
C PHE A 35 12.18 26.93 11.17
N GLY A 36 13.18 26.73 12.03
CA GLY A 36 13.69 27.76 12.95
C GLY A 36 12.98 27.83 14.31
N LEU A 37 11.90 27.07 14.52
CA LEU A 37 11.27 26.89 15.83
C LEU A 37 11.93 25.72 16.56
N VAL A 38 12.43 25.94 17.78
CA VAL A 38 12.97 24.89 18.64
C VAL A 38 11.92 24.54 19.70
N LEU A 39 11.52 23.26 19.73
CA LEU A 39 10.59 22.72 20.70
C LEU A 39 11.25 21.58 21.45
N ASP A 40 11.23 21.63 22.77
CA ASP A 40 11.63 20.50 23.61
C ASP A 40 10.43 19.57 23.73
N ILE A 41 10.55 18.39 23.11
CA ILE A 41 9.49 17.39 23.13
C ILE A 41 10.03 16.02 23.54
N PRO A 42 9.22 15.17 24.18
CA PRO A 42 9.68 13.86 24.59
C PRO A 42 10.13 13.01 23.41
N LEU A 43 11.27 12.33 23.52
CA LEU A 43 11.85 11.49 22.46
C LEU A 43 10.83 10.50 21.88
N TYR A 44 10.01 9.88 22.73
CA TYR A 44 9.01 8.91 22.30
C TYR A 44 8.02 9.51 21.29
N SER A 45 7.69 10.81 21.40
CA SER A 45 6.76 11.48 20.51
C SER A 45 7.33 11.62 19.10
N VAL A 46 8.60 12.01 18.97
CA VAL A 46 9.32 12.13 17.70
C VAL A 46 9.38 10.78 16.99
N VAL A 47 9.78 9.74 17.72
CA VAL A 47 9.90 8.39 17.18
C VAL A 47 8.53 7.86 16.74
N PHE A 48 7.50 8.06 17.55
CA PHE A 48 6.16 7.62 17.22
C PHE A 48 5.60 8.35 15.98
N LEU A 49 5.76 9.67 15.90
CA LEU A 49 5.29 10.47 14.76
C LEU A 49 6.00 10.11 13.46
N THR A 50 7.32 9.92 13.49
CA THR A 50 8.09 9.50 12.31
C THR A 50 7.71 8.09 11.86
N PHE A 51 7.54 7.16 12.80
CA PHE A 51 7.03 5.82 12.51
C PHE A 51 5.64 5.88 11.87
N LEU A 52 4.71 6.63 12.47
CA LEU A 52 3.34 6.78 11.98
C LEU A 52 3.31 7.38 10.57
N ALA A 53 4.12 8.41 10.31
CA ALA A 53 4.27 9.00 8.98
C ALA A 53 4.75 7.96 7.95
N GLY A 54 5.72 7.13 8.32
CA GLY A 54 6.21 6.02 7.48
C GLY A 54 5.11 4.99 7.17
N VAL A 55 4.31 4.61 8.18
CA VAL A 55 3.16 3.69 7.99
C VAL A 55 2.14 4.28 7.03
N VAL A 56 1.75 5.54 7.21
CA VAL A 56 0.79 6.23 6.33
C VAL A 56 1.33 6.29 4.90
N ALA A 57 2.59 6.69 4.72
CA ALA A 57 3.23 6.73 3.41
C ALA A 57 3.26 5.33 2.75
N GLY A 58 3.60 4.29 3.50
CA GLY A 58 3.59 2.91 3.01
C GLY A 58 2.21 2.44 2.56
N VAL A 59 1.18 2.71 3.36
CA VAL A 59 -0.22 2.40 3.01
C VAL A 59 -0.64 3.15 1.76
N LEU A 60 -0.32 4.43 1.64
CA LEU A 60 -0.62 5.23 0.44
C LEU A 60 0.09 4.66 -0.79
N ALA A 61 1.38 4.33 -0.69
CA ALA A 61 2.15 3.72 -1.78
C ALA A 61 1.54 2.39 -2.24
N MET A 62 1.14 1.52 -1.31
CA MET A 62 0.47 0.26 -1.62
C MET A 62 -0.87 0.48 -2.31
N ASN A 63 -1.66 1.47 -1.88
CA ASN A 63 -2.94 1.81 -2.49
C ASN A 63 -2.76 2.29 -3.94
N ILE A 64 -1.79 3.17 -4.19
CA ILE A 64 -1.47 3.66 -5.53
C ILE A 64 -1.03 2.50 -6.44
N SER A 65 -0.15 1.62 -5.94
CA SER A 65 0.31 0.44 -6.66
C SER A 65 -0.86 -0.48 -7.06
N ARG A 66 -1.77 -0.81 -6.11
CA ARG A 66 -2.96 -1.63 -6.40
C ARG A 66 -3.87 -1.01 -7.46
N LYS A 67 -4.06 0.31 -7.44
CA LYS A 67 -4.88 1.02 -8.45
C LYS A 67 -4.26 0.90 -9.85
N LYS A 68 -2.94 1.01 -9.98
CA LYS A 68 -2.23 0.82 -11.25
C LYS A 68 -2.46 -0.58 -11.81
N HIS A 69 -2.29 -1.62 -10.99
CA HIS A 69 -2.49 -3.00 -11.42
C HIS A 69 -3.94 -3.29 -11.82
N LYS A 70 -4.94 -2.77 -11.07
CA LYS A 70 -6.35 -2.94 -11.45
C LYS A 70 -6.67 -2.30 -12.81
N ARG A 71 -6.12 -1.11 -13.09
CA ARG A 71 -6.29 -0.43 -14.38
C ARG A 71 -5.68 -1.24 -15.53
N GLU A 72 -4.49 -1.78 -15.32
CA GLU A 72 -3.82 -2.60 -16.33
C GLU A 72 -4.61 -3.89 -16.64
N ILE A 73 -5.14 -4.55 -15.61
CA ILE A 73 -6.00 -5.72 -15.81
C ILE A 73 -7.26 -5.36 -16.60
N ALA A 74 -7.88 -4.21 -16.33
CA ALA A 74 -9.05 -3.76 -17.07
C ALA A 74 -8.72 -3.51 -18.55
N ARG A 75 -7.63 -2.78 -18.82
CA ARG A 75 -7.13 -2.52 -20.17
C ARG A 75 -6.84 -3.81 -20.94
N LEU A 76 -6.12 -4.74 -20.32
CA LEU A 76 -5.76 -6.01 -20.95
C LEU A 76 -6.99 -6.88 -21.26
N ARG A 77 -8.03 -6.84 -20.41
CA ARG A 77 -9.29 -7.55 -20.68
C ARG A 77 -10.04 -6.96 -21.87
N GLU A 78 -10.09 -5.63 -21.97
CA GLU A 78 -10.74 -4.92 -23.07
C GLU A 78 -10.01 -5.19 -24.41
N GLU A 79 -8.69 -5.15 -24.42
CA GLU A 79 -7.88 -5.48 -25.59
C GLU A 79 -8.05 -6.94 -26.02
N ASN A 80 -8.10 -7.88 -25.06
CA ASN A 80 -8.34 -9.29 -25.36
C ASN A 80 -9.74 -9.50 -25.97
N ALA A 81 -10.76 -8.79 -25.48
CA ALA A 81 -12.11 -8.86 -26.03
C ALA A 81 -12.15 -8.35 -27.47
N ARG A 82 -11.53 -7.19 -27.76
CA ARG A 82 -11.44 -6.63 -29.12
C ARG A 82 -10.73 -7.56 -30.10
N LEU A 83 -9.57 -8.11 -29.70
CA LEU A 83 -8.81 -9.04 -30.55
C LEU A 83 -9.58 -10.33 -30.85
N ARG A 84 -10.35 -10.84 -29.89
CA ARG A 84 -11.21 -12.02 -30.10
C ARG A 84 -12.33 -11.73 -31.10
N GLU A 85 -12.92 -10.54 -31.04
CA GLU A 85 -13.94 -10.08 -31.99
C GLU A 85 -13.35 -9.91 -33.39
N GLU A 86 -12.15 -9.33 -33.53
CA GLU A 86 -11.43 -9.24 -34.81
C GLU A 86 -11.19 -10.63 -35.42
N VAL A 87 -10.69 -11.58 -34.63
CA VAL A 87 -10.49 -12.96 -35.09
C VAL A 87 -11.82 -13.61 -35.49
N HIS A 88 -12.90 -13.36 -34.75
CA HIS A 88 -14.22 -13.87 -35.09
C HIS A 88 -14.71 -13.31 -36.43
N ASN A 89 -14.61 -11.99 -36.62
CA ASN A 89 -15.00 -11.30 -37.84
C ASN A 89 -14.17 -11.77 -39.05
N LEU A 90 -12.88 -12.01 -38.86
CA LEU A 90 -12.02 -12.56 -39.91
C LEU A 90 -12.40 -13.99 -40.31
N ARG A 91 -12.92 -14.78 -39.37
CA ARG A 91 -13.37 -16.17 -39.63
C ARG A 91 -14.75 -16.25 -40.26
N THR A 92 -15.55 -15.19 -40.20
CA THR A 92 -16.92 -15.14 -40.74
C THR A 92 -17.01 -14.36 -42.05
N LEU A 93 -15.91 -13.78 -42.54
CA LEU A 93 -15.86 -13.20 -43.87
C LEU A 93 -16.16 -14.27 -44.92
N PRO A 94 -17.18 -14.09 -45.78
CA PRO A 94 -17.41 -14.99 -46.90
C PRO A 94 -16.19 -14.93 -47.82
N LEU A 95 -15.68 -16.10 -48.21
CA LEU A 95 -14.66 -16.22 -49.24
C LEU A 95 -15.20 -15.51 -50.48
N ARG A 96 -14.55 -14.42 -50.89
CA ARG A 96 -14.84 -13.77 -52.16
C ARG A 96 -14.47 -14.76 -53.25
N ASP A 97 -15.47 -15.43 -53.81
CA ASP A 97 -15.34 -16.11 -55.08
C ASP A 97 -15.09 -15.02 -56.14
N GLU A 98 -13.83 -14.88 -56.54
CA GLU A 98 -13.47 -14.08 -57.71
C GLU A 98 -14.01 -14.77 -58.98
N PRO A 99 -14.60 -14.02 -59.93
CA PRO A 99 -15.27 -14.56 -61.12
C PRO A 99 -14.32 -15.20 -62.13
#